data_AF-A0A9D1AS13-F1
#
_entry.id   AF-A0A9D1AS13-F1
#
_cell.length_a   1.000
_cell.length_b   1.000
_cell.length_c   1.000
_cell.angle_alpha   90.00
_cell.angle_beta   90.00
_cell.angle_gamma   90.00
#
_symmetry.space_group_name_H-M   'P 1'
#
loop_
_entity.id
_entity.type
_entity.pdbx_description
1 polymer ?
#
loop_
_entity_poly.entity_id
_entity_poly.type
_entity_poly.pdbx_seq_one_letter_code
_entity_poly.pdbx_strand_id
1 'polypeptide(L)'
;MTRWIVSLLLPACIFDPVGVPDEHRSEAEECVAGRATWEVELPITTSYYGYGDGCTAHEDCTDGDEGRCSSFSGRGGPYLQCTYTECLTDADCGGGVCRCAGDGEQDHNTCLPAGDCQTDADCGDDYCSPSVTSCGPGWGLLGYFCHTRGDECRSDSDCGSDYDYCAYDEIEGRWTCRDSICVG
;
A
#
# COMPACT_ATOMS: atom_id res chain seq x y z
N MET A 1 61.44 6.47 32.01
CA MET A 1 60.26 7.32 31.74
C MET A 1 59.44 6.60 30.67
N THR A 2 58.49 5.77 31.08
CA THR A 2 57.74 4.88 30.16
C THR A 2 56.29 5.33 30.19
N ARG A 3 55.84 5.96 29.11
CA ARG A 3 54.47 6.45 28.94
C ARG A 3 53.57 5.26 28.56
N TRP A 4 52.57 4.99 29.40
CA TRP A 4 51.47 4.09 29.06
C TRP A 4 50.41 4.88 28.29
N ILE A 5 50.14 4.47 27.04
CA ILE A 5 49.01 4.97 26.26
C ILE A 5 47.79 4.17 26.72
N VAL A 6 46.89 4.83 27.47
CA VAL A 6 45.56 4.31 27.75
C VAL A 6 44.73 4.52 26.49
N SER A 7 44.63 3.47 25.68
CA SER A 7 43.69 3.42 24.56
C SER A 7 42.28 3.30 25.16
N LEU A 8 41.58 4.43 25.25
CA LEU A 8 40.15 4.48 25.52
C LEU A 8 39.44 3.92 24.28
N LEU A 9 39.23 2.60 24.28
CA LEU A 9 38.22 1.96 23.45
C LEU A 9 36.86 2.46 23.96
N LEU A 10 36.32 3.47 23.30
CA LEU A 10 34.90 3.79 23.40
C LEU A 10 34.13 2.51 23.03
N PRO A 11 33.10 2.11 23.79
CA PRO A 11 32.23 1.04 23.36
C PRO A 11 31.66 1.45 22.02
N ALA A 12 31.89 0.65 20.99
CA ALA A 12 31.10 0.73 19.79
C ALA A 12 29.64 0.68 20.24
N CYS A 13 28.89 1.77 20.00
CA CYS A 13 27.45 1.66 19.99
C CYS A 13 27.17 0.52 19.01
N ILE A 14 26.74 -0.62 19.53
CA ILE A 14 26.09 -1.65 18.74
C ILE A 14 24.79 -0.97 18.34
N PHE A 15 24.84 -0.17 17.27
CA PHE A 15 23.66 0.02 16.46
C PHE A 15 23.34 -1.40 16.01
N ASP A 16 22.28 -1.98 16.59
CA ASP A 16 21.59 -3.05 15.88
C ASP A 16 21.47 -2.56 14.43
N PRO A 17 21.95 -3.34 13.43
CA PRO A 17 21.73 -2.97 12.06
C PRO A 17 20.22 -2.81 11.95
N VAL A 18 19.78 -1.57 11.81
CA VAL A 18 18.37 -1.23 11.79
C VAL A 18 17.74 -2.17 10.78
N GLY A 19 16.84 -3.03 11.26
CA GLY A 19 16.43 -4.23 10.55
C GLY A 19 15.88 -3.90 9.17
N VAL A 20 15.94 -4.89 8.27
CA VAL A 20 15.12 -4.89 7.05
C VAL A 20 13.66 -4.75 7.52
N PRO A 21 12.88 -3.77 7.04
CA PRO A 21 11.45 -3.71 7.32
C PRO A 21 10.78 -5.03 6.95
N ASP A 22 9.80 -5.47 7.73
CA ASP A 22 9.12 -6.74 7.45
C ASP A 22 8.38 -6.70 6.09
N GLU A 23 7.82 -5.54 5.76
CA GLU A 23 7.11 -5.28 4.51
C GLU A 23 7.90 -4.27 3.67
N HIS A 24 8.53 -4.76 2.60
CA HIS A 24 9.22 -3.92 1.63
C HIS A 24 9.20 -4.60 0.25
N ARG A 25 9.38 -3.81 -0.80
CA ARG A 25 9.27 -4.28 -2.18
C ARG A 25 10.65 -4.47 -2.79
N SER A 26 11.27 -5.62 -2.49
CA SER A 26 12.62 -5.95 -2.99
C SER A 26 12.73 -6.08 -4.51
N GLU A 27 11.62 -6.42 -5.18
CA GLU A 27 11.52 -6.53 -6.63
C GLU A 27 10.14 -6.09 -7.11
N ALA A 28 10.03 -5.74 -8.39
CA ALA A 28 8.76 -5.37 -9.00
C ALA A 28 7.90 -6.61 -9.23
N GLU A 29 6.63 -6.54 -8.86
CA GLU A 29 5.68 -7.63 -9.08
C GLU A 29 4.95 -7.46 -10.42
N GLU A 30 4.75 -8.57 -11.13
CA GLU A 30 3.86 -8.63 -12.28
C GLU A 30 2.49 -9.16 -11.83
N CYS A 31 1.47 -8.33 -11.97
CA CYS A 31 0.12 -8.75 -11.62
C CYS A 31 -0.40 -9.77 -12.62
N VAL A 32 -1.15 -10.76 -12.13
CA VAL A 32 -1.78 -11.75 -13.00
C VAL A 32 -2.82 -11.08 -13.89
N ALA A 33 -2.66 -11.28 -15.20
CA ALA A 33 -3.74 -11.04 -16.15
C ALA A 33 -4.78 -12.15 -15.97
N GLY A 34 -6.04 -11.78 -15.74
CA GLY A 34 -7.14 -12.71 -15.53
C GLY A 34 -7.62 -12.73 -14.10
N ARG A 35 -8.65 -11.92 -13.82
CA ARG A 35 -9.41 -12.05 -12.57
C ARG A 35 -10.22 -13.33 -12.59
N ALA A 36 -10.31 -14.01 -11.44
CA ALA A 36 -11.15 -15.19 -11.29
C ALA A 36 -12.60 -14.85 -11.73
N THR A 37 -13.13 -15.63 -12.67
CA THR A 37 -14.42 -15.39 -13.35
C THR A 37 -15.60 -15.78 -12.47
N TRP A 38 -15.50 -15.65 -11.15
CA TRP A 38 -16.65 -15.93 -10.30
C TRP A 38 -17.72 -14.89 -10.63
N GLU A 39 -18.67 -15.29 -11.48
CA GLU A 39 -19.85 -14.49 -11.75
C GLU A 39 -20.47 -14.12 -10.41
N VAL A 40 -20.90 -12.87 -10.30
CA VAL A 40 -21.68 -12.43 -9.15
C VAL A 40 -22.99 -13.19 -9.18
N GLU A 41 -23.06 -14.35 -8.52
CA GLU A 41 -24.29 -15.10 -8.27
C GLU A 41 -25.13 -14.38 -7.19
N LEU A 42 -25.36 -13.09 -7.35
CA LEU A 42 -26.28 -12.35 -6.49
C LEU A 42 -27.56 -12.08 -7.26
N PRO A 43 -28.73 -12.50 -6.76
CA PRO A 43 -29.99 -12.05 -7.28
C PRO A 43 -30.20 -10.60 -6.83
N ILE A 44 -29.46 -9.64 -7.40
CA ILE A 44 -29.69 -8.22 -7.13
C ILE A 44 -30.85 -7.76 -8.02
N THR A 45 -32.05 -8.27 -7.73
CA THR A 45 -33.28 -7.89 -8.44
C THR A 45 -33.81 -6.50 -8.03
N THR A 46 -33.08 -5.76 -7.20
CA THR A 46 -33.57 -4.50 -6.65
C THR A 46 -32.46 -3.45 -6.64
N SER A 47 -32.42 -2.68 -7.74
CA SER A 47 -31.92 -1.31 -7.75
C SER A 47 -32.82 -0.46 -6.82
N TYR A 48 -32.65 -0.61 -5.51
CA TYR A 48 -33.52 0.05 -4.53
C TYR A 48 -33.41 1.59 -4.54
N TYR A 49 -32.43 2.16 -5.26
CA TYR A 49 -32.25 3.62 -5.36
C TYR A 49 -31.95 4.20 -6.74
N GLY A 50 -32.15 3.48 -7.86
CA GLY A 50 -32.14 4.09 -9.20
C GLY A 50 -30.89 4.89 -9.61
N TYR A 51 -29.80 4.78 -8.85
CA TYR A 51 -28.51 5.45 -9.03
C TYR A 51 -27.44 4.49 -9.57
N GLY A 52 -27.85 3.34 -10.09
CA GLY A 52 -26.95 2.33 -10.66
C GLY A 52 -26.72 2.59 -12.15
N ASP A 53 -25.83 3.54 -12.47
CA ASP A 53 -25.10 3.43 -13.72
C ASP A 53 -24.06 2.31 -13.53
N GLY A 54 -24.18 1.24 -14.31
CA GLY A 54 -22.96 0.51 -14.66
C GLY A 54 -23.13 -0.88 -15.20
N CYS A 55 -23.77 -1.79 -14.46
CA CYS A 55 -23.80 -3.20 -14.85
C CYS A 55 -24.74 -4.06 -14.01
N THR A 56 -25.12 -5.19 -14.59
CA THR A 56 -25.79 -6.33 -13.94
C THR A 56 -25.03 -7.64 -14.15
N ALA A 57 -24.15 -7.68 -15.15
CA ALA A 57 -23.23 -8.78 -15.41
C ALA A 57 -21.87 -8.23 -15.86
N HIS A 58 -20.82 -9.05 -15.85
CA HIS A 58 -19.49 -8.61 -16.26
C HIS A 58 -19.46 -8.15 -17.73
N GLU A 59 -20.31 -8.72 -18.57
CA GLU A 59 -20.46 -8.38 -20.00
C GLU A 59 -20.96 -6.96 -20.23
N ASP A 60 -21.58 -6.31 -19.23
CA ASP A 60 -22.00 -4.91 -19.32
C ASP A 60 -20.80 -3.95 -19.22
N CYS A 61 -19.66 -4.41 -18.71
CA CYS A 61 -18.47 -3.61 -18.46
C CYS A 61 -17.48 -3.65 -19.63
N THR A 62 -17.81 -2.93 -20.71
CA THR A 62 -17.03 -2.96 -21.96
C THR A 62 -16.06 -1.80 -22.15
N ASP A 63 -16.02 -0.84 -21.22
CA ASP A 63 -15.30 0.43 -21.44
C ASP A 63 -13.79 0.34 -21.21
N GLY A 64 -13.32 -0.77 -20.63
CA GLY A 64 -11.91 -0.98 -20.31
C GLY A 64 -11.54 -2.46 -20.26
N ASP A 65 -10.27 -2.72 -19.99
CA ASP A 65 -9.73 -4.07 -19.94
C ASP A 65 -10.22 -4.82 -18.70
N GLU A 66 -10.57 -6.09 -18.92
CA GLU A 66 -11.04 -7.02 -17.88
C GLU A 66 -12.20 -6.48 -17.03
N GLY A 67 -13.15 -5.78 -17.66
CA GLY A 67 -14.31 -5.22 -16.98
C GLY A 67 -15.05 -6.23 -16.11
N ARG A 68 -15.26 -5.87 -14.83
CA ARG A 68 -16.01 -6.67 -13.87
C ARG A 68 -17.12 -5.85 -13.24
N CYS A 69 -18.33 -6.37 -13.35
CA CYS A 69 -19.41 -5.93 -12.48
C CYS A 69 -19.20 -6.46 -11.06
N SER A 70 -18.88 -5.57 -10.12
CA SER A 70 -18.57 -5.92 -8.73
C SER A 70 -19.48 -5.21 -7.74
N SER A 71 -19.73 -5.87 -6.61
CA SER A 71 -20.56 -5.32 -5.55
C SER A 71 -19.75 -4.50 -4.57
N PHE A 72 -20.19 -3.26 -4.36
CA PHE A 72 -19.60 -2.32 -3.43
C PHE A 72 -20.58 -2.02 -2.30
N SER A 73 -20.04 -1.73 -1.11
CA SER A 73 -20.85 -1.30 0.04
C SER A 73 -20.76 0.21 0.19
N GLY A 74 -21.87 0.91 -0.05
CA GLY A 74 -21.98 2.36 0.17
C GLY A 74 -22.90 2.69 1.34
N ARG A 75 -22.97 3.98 1.71
CA ARG A 75 -23.92 4.48 2.73
C ARG A 75 -25.39 4.16 2.41
N GLY A 76 -25.72 3.93 1.13
CA GLY A 76 -27.07 3.58 0.65
C GLY A 76 -27.36 2.09 0.53
N GLY A 77 -26.43 1.21 0.97
CA GLY A 77 -26.50 -0.23 0.76
C GLY A 77 -25.59 -0.71 -0.38
N PRO A 78 -25.69 -2.00 -0.75
CA PRO A 78 -24.87 -2.56 -1.81
C PRO A 78 -25.28 -1.97 -3.16
N TYR A 79 -24.30 -1.66 -4.00
CA TYR A 79 -24.49 -1.26 -5.39
C TYR A 79 -23.52 -2.01 -6.29
N LEU A 80 -23.84 -2.05 -7.59
CA LEU A 80 -22.98 -2.65 -8.62
C LEU A 80 -22.28 -1.55 -9.40
N GLN A 81 -20.99 -1.75 -9.67
CA GLN A 81 -20.19 -0.86 -10.50
C GLN A 81 -19.19 -1.67 -11.31
N CYS A 82 -18.92 -1.21 -12.54
CA CYS A 82 -17.83 -1.76 -13.34
C CYS A 82 -16.49 -1.32 -12.78
N THR A 83 -15.61 -2.30 -12.54
CA THR A 83 -14.19 -2.10 -12.28
C THR A 83 -13.38 -2.57 -13.47
N TYR A 84 -12.22 -1.97 -13.68
CA TYR A 84 -11.34 -2.27 -14.81
C TYR A 84 -9.91 -2.43 -14.30
N THR A 85 -9.09 -3.18 -15.02
CA THR A 85 -7.68 -3.33 -14.69
C THR A 85 -6.95 -2.10 -15.22
N GLU A 86 -6.27 -1.37 -14.34
CA GLU A 86 -5.52 -0.17 -14.75
C GLU A 86 -4.08 -0.50 -15.16
N CYS A 87 -3.50 -1.56 -14.59
CA CYS A 87 -2.12 -1.94 -14.78
C CYS A 87 -1.91 -3.46 -14.69
N LEU A 88 -0.86 -3.96 -15.33
CA LEU A 88 -0.34 -5.31 -15.12
C LEU A 88 1.07 -5.27 -14.53
N THR A 89 1.79 -4.16 -14.72
CA THR A 89 3.15 -3.95 -14.25
C THR A 89 3.32 -2.51 -13.75
N ASP A 90 4.36 -2.26 -12.94
CA ASP A 90 4.72 -0.92 -12.47
C ASP A 90 5.00 0.07 -13.62
N ALA A 91 5.40 -0.44 -14.80
CA ALA A 91 5.64 0.39 -15.99
C ALA A 91 4.34 1.02 -16.55
N ASP A 92 3.18 0.42 -16.28
CA ASP A 92 1.89 0.95 -16.73
C ASP A 92 1.46 2.18 -15.91
N CYS A 93 2.03 2.36 -14.71
CA CYS A 93 1.66 3.39 -13.75
C CYS A 93 2.48 4.68 -13.84
N GLY A 94 3.22 4.90 -14.93
CA GLY A 94 3.90 6.17 -15.18
C GLY A 94 4.94 6.56 -14.11
N GLY A 95 5.57 5.57 -13.47
CA GLY A 95 6.51 5.75 -12.36
C GLY A 95 5.94 5.42 -10.98
N GLY A 96 4.63 5.16 -10.88
CA GLY A 96 3.99 4.61 -9.69
C GLY A 96 4.09 3.08 -9.62
N VAL A 97 3.52 2.53 -8.55
CA VAL A 97 3.46 1.07 -8.33
C VAL A 97 2.10 0.54 -8.76
N CYS A 98 2.10 -0.57 -9.51
CA CYS A 98 0.92 -1.37 -9.76
C CYS A 98 0.64 -2.24 -8.54
N ARG A 99 -0.53 -2.04 -7.93
CA ARG A 99 -1.06 -2.89 -6.87
C ARG A 99 -1.92 -3.97 -7.50
N CYS A 100 -1.61 -5.22 -7.20
CA CYS A 100 -2.34 -6.35 -7.76
C CYS A 100 -3.68 -6.60 -7.03
N ALA A 101 -4.65 -7.13 -7.78
CA ALA A 101 -5.92 -7.56 -7.22
C ALA A 101 -5.71 -8.69 -6.20
N GLY A 102 -6.44 -8.65 -5.07
CA GLY A 102 -6.38 -9.69 -4.03
C GLY A 102 -5.66 -9.28 -2.74
N ASP A 103 -4.90 -8.18 -2.75
CA ASP A 103 -4.20 -7.65 -1.57
C ASP A 103 -5.10 -6.82 -0.64
N GLY A 104 -6.40 -7.12 -0.57
CA GLY A 104 -7.38 -6.43 0.28
C GLY A 104 -8.76 -6.24 -0.34
N GLU A 105 -9.32 -5.03 -0.24
CA GLU A 105 -10.69 -4.69 -0.65
C GLU A 105 -10.88 -4.47 -2.16
N GLN A 106 -9.80 -4.51 -2.94
CA GLN A 106 -9.83 -4.22 -4.38
C GLN A 106 -9.80 -5.53 -5.18
N ASP A 107 -10.75 -5.64 -6.09
CA ASP A 107 -10.92 -6.75 -7.03
C ASP A 107 -10.20 -6.50 -8.37
N HIS A 108 -9.42 -5.42 -8.46
CA HIS A 108 -8.73 -4.96 -9.66
C HIS A 108 -7.31 -4.52 -9.39
N ASN A 109 -6.46 -4.62 -10.42
CA ASN A 109 -5.14 -4.01 -10.35
C ASN A 109 -5.29 -2.51 -10.57
N THR A 110 -4.67 -1.71 -9.70
CA THR A 110 -4.75 -0.24 -9.74
C THR A 110 -3.37 0.37 -9.58
N CYS A 111 -3.18 1.54 -10.18
CA CYS A 111 -1.98 2.32 -9.95
C CYS A 111 -2.09 3.08 -8.63
N LEU A 112 -1.11 2.88 -7.74
CA LEU A 112 -1.07 3.62 -6.49
C LEU A 112 -0.85 5.11 -6.76
N PRO A 113 -1.60 5.99 -6.06
CA PRO A 113 -1.63 7.41 -6.37
C PRO A 113 -0.37 8.17 -5.93
N ALA A 114 0.43 7.59 -5.04
CA ALA A 114 1.63 8.23 -4.49
C ALA A 114 2.79 7.23 -4.35
N GLY A 115 3.98 7.79 -4.15
CA GLY A 115 5.20 7.06 -3.90
C GLY A 115 6.43 7.72 -4.53
N ASP A 116 7.61 7.38 -4.03
CA ASP A 116 8.90 7.82 -4.57
C ASP A 116 9.83 6.65 -4.94
N CYS A 117 9.35 5.41 -4.81
CA CYS A 117 10.05 4.22 -5.22
C CYS A 117 9.09 3.17 -5.80
N GLN A 118 9.60 2.37 -6.73
CA GLN A 118 8.95 1.16 -7.19
C GLN A 118 9.54 -0.07 -6.53
N THR A 119 10.83 -0.09 -6.21
CA THR A 119 11.52 -1.20 -5.53
C THR A 119 12.63 -0.70 -4.61
N ASP A 120 13.22 -1.57 -3.79
CA ASP A 120 14.39 -1.24 -2.97
C ASP A 120 15.55 -0.65 -3.79
N ALA A 121 15.69 -1.05 -5.05
CA ALA A 121 16.75 -0.54 -5.94
C ALA A 121 16.65 0.98 -6.18
N ASP A 122 15.46 1.57 -6.01
CA ASP A 122 15.24 3.01 -6.14
C ASP A 122 15.69 3.78 -4.88
N CYS A 123 15.84 3.09 -3.74
CA CYS A 123 16.15 3.68 -2.44
C CYS A 123 17.64 3.60 -2.05
N GLY A 124 18.50 3.10 -2.93
CA GLY A 124 19.94 3.01 -2.68
C GLY A 124 20.29 1.94 -1.64
N ASP A 125 20.67 2.36 -0.43
CA ASP A 125 21.04 1.46 0.68
C ASP A 125 19.88 1.22 1.67
N ASP A 126 18.70 1.79 1.41
CA ASP A 126 17.48 1.68 2.23
C ASP A 126 16.36 0.94 1.46
N TYR A 127 15.17 0.83 2.05
CA TYR A 127 14.09 -0.05 1.58
C TYR A 127 12.86 0.73 1.09
N CYS A 128 12.18 0.18 0.09
CA CYS A 128 10.95 0.72 -0.48
C CYS A 128 9.74 0.08 0.22
N SER A 129 9.13 0.80 1.16
CA SER A 129 8.11 0.21 2.05
C SER A 129 6.72 0.79 1.78
N PRO A 130 5.65 0.00 1.94
CA PRO A 130 4.29 0.45 1.70
C PRO A 130 3.80 1.36 2.85
N SER A 131 3.16 2.47 2.51
CA SER A 131 2.46 3.31 3.49
C SER A 131 0.95 3.25 3.25
N VAL A 132 0.19 3.18 4.34
CA VAL A 132 -1.26 3.38 4.34
C VAL A 132 -1.59 4.86 4.55
N THR A 133 -2.84 5.23 4.29
CA THR A 133 -3.31 6.60 4.55
C THR A 133 -3.32 6.90 6.06
N SER A 134 -3.42 8.19 6.41
CA SER A 134 -3.46 8.67 7.80
C SER A 134 -4.65 8.17 8.63
N CYS A 135 -5.61 7.45 8.04
CA CYS A 135 -6.77 6.89 8.73
C CYS A 135 -6.73 5.38 8.96
N GLY A 136 -5.53 4.81 8.99
CA GLY A 136 -5.30 3.41 9.30
C GLY A 136 -5.49 2.47 8.10
N PRO A 137 -5.29 1.17 8.30
CA PRO A 137 -5.17 0.18 7.23
C PRO A 137 -6.47 -0.07 6.43
N GLY A 138 -7.62 0.40 6.94
CA GLY A 138 -8.93 0.21 6.29
C GLY A 138 -9.21 1.12 5.09
N TRP A 139 -8.35 2.11 4.80
CA TRP A 139 -8.55 3.04 3.67
C TRP A 139 -7.61 2.78 2.49
N GLY A 140 -6.90 1.64 2.53
CA GLY A 140 -6.02 1.19 1.45
C GLY A 140 -4.59 1.73 1.53
N LEU A 141 -3.74 1.16 0.68
CA LEU A 141 -2.38 1.62 0.46
C LEU A 141 -2.39 2.97 -0.24
N LEU A 142 -1.60 3.91 0.27
CA LEU A 142 -1.37 5.21 -0.34
C LEU A 142 -0.31 5.10 -1.44
N GLY A 143 0.79 4.39 -1.15
CA GLY A 143 1.97 4.38 -1.99
C GLY A 143 3.13 3.63 -1.36
N TYR A 144 4.25 3.60 -2.09
CA TYR A 144 5.52 3.07 -1.61
C TYR A 144 6.54 4.20 -1.47
N PHE A 145 7.24 4.23 -0.34
CA PHE A 145 8.16 5.30 -0.03
C PHE A 145 9.50 4.76 0.46
N CYS A 146 10.58 5.41 0.06
CA CYS A 146 11.91 5.07 0.57
C CYS A 146 12.04 5.42 2.05
N HIS A 147 12.60 4.49 2.81
CA HIS A 147 13.15 4.82 4.11
C HIS A 147 14.39 5.70 3.98
N THR A 148 14.65 6.46 5.05
CA THR A 148 15.84 7.27 5.21
C THR A 148 16.40 7.14 6.62
N ARG A 149 17.64 7.59 6.82
CA ARG A 149 18.22 7.70 8.17
C ARG A 149 17.54 8.75 9.07
N GLY A 150 16.72 9.63 8.49
CA GLY A 150 15.99 10.67 9.22
C GLY A 150 14.64 10.21 9.75
N ASP A 151 14.22 8.99 9.41
CA ASP A 151 12.96 8.42 9.83
C ASP A 151 12.92 8.18 11.34
N GLU A 152 11.72 8.31 11.90
CA GLU A 152 11.46 8.01 13.31
C GLU A 152 11.26 6.51 13.54
N CYS A 153 10.75 5.79 12.55
CA CYS A 153 10.46 4.36 12.60
C CYS A 153 10.81 3.66 11.27
N ARG A 154 11.05 2.35 11.33
CA ARG A 154 11.17 1.47 10.15
C ARG A 154 10.13 0.35 10.13
N SER A 155 9.58 0.02 11.27
CA SER A 155 8.54 -0.99 11.44
C SER A 155 7.54 -0.53 12.49
N ASP A 156 6.36 -1.13 12.50
CA ASP A 156 5.35 -0.89 13.53
C ASP A 156 5.89 -1.16 14.94
N SER A 157 6.83 -2.10 15.08
CA SER A 157 7.44 -2.45 16.38
C SER A 157 8.33 -1.35 16.97
N ASP A 158 8.74 -0.37 16.16
CA ASP A 158 9.47 0.81 16.64
C ASP A 158 8.54 1.80 17.36
N CYS A 159 7.23 1.71 17.10
CA CYS A 159 6.22 2.57 17.67
C CYS A 159 5.71 1.96 18.98
N GLY A 160 5.97 2.65 20.09
CA GLY A 160 5.92 2.08 21.44
C GLY A 160 4.53 1.67 21.99
N SER A 161 3.48 1.67 21.17
CA SER A 161 2.10 1.32 21.53
C SER A 161 1.54 0.27 20.57
N ASP A 162 0.67 -0.62 21.07
CA ASP A 162 0.02 -1.68 20.26
C ASP A 162 -0.92 -1.13 19.16
N TYR A 163 -1.20 0.18 19.17
CA TYR A 163 -2.06 0.87 18.21
C TYR A 163 -1.32 1.85 17.32
N ASP A 164 0.00 1.96 17.50
CA ASP A 164 0.82 2.81 16.68
C ASP A 164 1.36 1.99 15.51
N TYR A 165 1.46 2.62 14.35
CA TYR A 165 2.02 2.01 13.15
C TYR A 165 3.00 2.97 12.49
N CYS A 166 3.97 2.42 11.78
CA CYS A 166 4.95 3.20 11.07
C CYS A 166 4.39 3.54 9.68
N ALA A 167 4.23 4.84 9.41
CA ALA A 167 3.70 5.30 8.13
C ALA A 167 4.42 6.55 7.63
N TYR A 168 4.42 6.70 6.31
CA TYR A 168 5.00 7.86 5.66
C TYR A 168 4.12 9.10 5.90
N ASP A 169 4.73 10.16 6.44
CA ASP A 169 4.12 11.47 6.56
C ASP A 169 4.45 12.30 5.31
N GLU A 170 3.48 12.49 4.42
CA GLU A 170 3.66 13.31 3.20
C GLU A 170 3.97 14.80 3.49
N ILE A 171 3.57 15.32 4.66
CA ILE A 171 3.84 16.71 5.06
C ILE A 171 5.29 16.84 5.53
N GLU A 172 5.77 15.87 6.31
CA GLU A 172 7.12 15.87 6.85
C GLU A 172 8.16 15.20 5.93
N GLY A 173 7.71 14.45 4.93
CA GLY A 173 8.54 13.73 3.98
C GLY A 173 9.39 12.63 4.61
N ARG A 174 8.89 11.98 5.67
CA ARG A 174 9.60 10.92 6.40
C ARG A 174 8.65 9.94 7.08
N TRP A 175 9.18 8.79 7.48
CA TRP A 175 8.41 7.81 8.26
C TRP A 175 8.30 8.24 9.72
N THR A 176 7.06 8.23 10.23
CA THR A 176 6.71 8.63 11.59
C THR A 176 5.76 7.62 12.22
N CYS A 177 5.82 7.51 13.55
CA CYS A 177 4.84 6.72 14.28
C CYS A 177 3.49 7.45 14.29
N ARG A 178 2.44 6.73 13.91
CA ARG A 178 1.07 7.25 13.82
C ARG A 178 0.12 6.42 14.65
N ASP A 179 -0.81 7.08 15.32
CA ASP A 179 -1.87 6.40 16.05
C ASP A 179 -2.96 5.94 15.07
N SER A 180 -3.47 4.71 15.23
CA SER A 180 -4.49 4.10 14.35
C SER A 180 -5.88 4.76 14.35
N ILE A 181 -6.07 5.92 14.99
CA ILE A 181 -7.39 6.54 15.17
C ILE A 181 -7.42 7.91 14.47
N CYS A 182 -8.00 7.93 13.28
CA CYS A 182 -8.58 9.16 12.74
C CYS A 182 -9.78 9.56 13.62
N VAL A 183 -9.54 10.43 14.61
CA VAL A 183 -10.63 11.13 15.29
C VAL A 183 -11.02 12.31 14.40
N GLY A 184 -12.03 12.10 13.54
CA GLY A 184 -12.71 13.18 12.82
C GLY A 184 -13.54 14.06 13.76
#